data_AF-A0A935HKA8-F1
#
_entry.id   AF-A0A935HKA8-F1
#
_cell.length_a   1.000
_cell.length_b   1.000
_cell.length_c   1.000
_cell.angle_alpha   90.00
_cell.angle_beta   90.00
_cell.angle_gamma   90.00
#
_symmetry.space_group_name_H-M   'P 1'
#
loop_
_entity.id
_entity.type
_entity.pdbx_description
1 polymer ?
#
loop_
_entity_poly.entity_id
_entity_poly.type
_entity_poly.pdbx_seq_one_letter_code
_entity_poly.pdbx_strand_id
1 'polypeptide(L)'
;MQSTLTEMLLTKKVLPKSPFGKAIAYTLTRWQKLCVYTTDGILQIDNNLIENAIRPVALGRKNYLFAGSHERAQDAAMLYSLFATCRLHNINPEHWLTYLLEKINSTKKENLHLLLPQNYVANFKQQ
;
A
#
# COMPACT_ATOMS: atom_id res chain seq x y z
N MET A 1 11.53 9.85 -26.86
CA MET A 1 11.40 8.53 -26.21
C MET A 1 10.05 7.86 -26.56
N GLN A 2 8.90 8.46 -26.24
CA GLN A 2 7.59 7.92 -26.64
C GLN A 2 7.46 7.74 -28.18
N SER A 3 7.87 8.75 -28.95
CA SER A 3 7.87 8.72 -30.42
C SER A 3 8.67 7.55 -30.98
N THR A 4 9.86 7.30 -30.44
CA THR A 4 10.74 6.18 -30.81
C THR A 4 10.11 4.82 -30.54
N LEU A 5 9.43 4.66 -29.40
CA LEU A 5 8.74 3.42 -29.05
C LEU A 5 7.53 3.15 -29.95
N THR A 6 6.78 4.20 -30.31
CA THR A 6 5.69 4.11 -31.29
C THR A 6 6.21 3.72 -32.66
N GLU A 7 7.32 4.32 -33.11
CA GLU A 7 7.96 3.99 -34.37
C GLU A 7 8.40 2.51 -34.41
N MET A 8 9.01 1.99 -33.34
CA MET A 8 9.42 0.58 -33.26
C MET A 8 8.27 -0.42 -33.44
N LEU A 9 7.05 -0.08 -33.01
CA LEU A 9 5.85 -0.90 -33.25
C LEU A 9 5.31 -0.74 -34.68
N LEU A 10 5.32 0.49 -35.22
CA LEU A 10 4.80 0.79 -36.56
C LEU A 10 5.69 0.24 -37.67
N THR A 11 7.02 0.31 -37.51
CA THR A 11 7.99 -0.18 -38.51
C THR A 11 8.21 -1.69 -38.46
N LYS A 12 7.42 -2.44 -37.67
CA LYS A 12 7.56 -3.91 -37.46
C LYS A 12 8.97 -4.37 -37.08
N LYS A 13 9.80 -3.50 -36.50
CA LYS A 13 11.12 -3.89 -35.95
C LYS A 13 10.97 -4.91 -34.82
N VAL A 14 9.79 -4.93 -34.19
CA VAL A 14 9.40 -5.88 -33.16
C VAL A 14 8.07 -6.51 -33.56
N LEU A 15 7.94 -7.84 -33.45
CA LEU A 15 6.67 -8.51 -33.66
C LEU A 15 5.67 -8.07 -32.57
N PRO A 16 4.47 -7.56 -32.89
CA PRO A 16 3.52 -7.04 -31.90
C PRO A 16 3.10 -8.07 -30.85
N LYS A 17 3.07 -9.36 -31.22
CA LYS A 17 2.70 -10.46 -30.32
C LYS A 17 3.88 -11.00 -29.49
N SER A 18 5.12 -10.58 -29.75
CA SER A 18 6.28 -10.96 -28.95
C SER A 18 6.18 -10.38 -27.53
N PRO A 19 6.86 -10.97 -26.52
CA PRO A 19 6.91 -10.41 -25.17
C PRO A 19 7.35 -8.94 -25.16
N PHE A 20 8.33 -8.59 -25.99
CA PHE A 20 8.82 -7.22 -26.11
C PHE A 20 7.78 -6.29 -26.77
N GLY A 21 7.13 -6.73 -27.86
CA GLY A 21 6.07 -5.96 -28.52
C GLY A 21 4.88 -5.69 -27.58
N LYS A 22 4.49 -6.68 -26.77
CA LYS A 22 3.47 -6.53 -25.72
C LYS A 22 3.89 -5.52 -24.65
N ALA A 23 5.14 -5.56 -24.20
CA ALA A 23 5.65 -4.61 -23.21
C ALA A 23 5.65 -3.17 -23.73
N ILE A 24 6.05 -2.93 -24.99
CA ILE A 24 6.01 -1.60 -25.62
C ILE A 24 4.55 -1.11 -25.73
N ALA A 25 3.65 -1.94 -26.25
CA ALA A 25 2.23 -1.57 -26.36
C ALA A 25 1.61 -1.26 -24.99
N TYR A 26 1.92 -2.06 -23.98
CA TYR A 26 1.49 -1.84 -22.60
C TYR A 26 2.01 -0.51 -22.02
N THR A 27 3.27 -0.18 -22.31
CA THR A 27 3.92 1.07 -21.86
C THR A 27 3.30 2.28 -22.55
N LEU A 28 3.11 2.24 -23.88
CA LEU A 28 2.54 3.34 -24.64
C LEU A 28 1.11 3.68 -24.22
N THR A 29 0.27 2.67 -23.98
CA THR A 29 -1.11 2.88 -23.48
C THR A 29 -1.16 3.53 -22.10
N ARG A 30 -0.07 3.51 -21.33
CA ARG A 30 0.04 4.07 -19.98
C ARG A 30 0.98 5.26 -19.89
N TRP A 31 1.56 5.70 -21.00
CA TRP A 31 2.64 6.69 -21.02
C TRP A 31 2.28 7.98 -20.27
N GLN A 32 1.08 8.51 -20.52
CA GLN A 32 0.60 9.71 -19.82
C GLN A 32 0.57 9.52 -18.29
N LYS A 33 0.14 8.35 -17.81
CA LYS A 33 0.10 8.05 -16.37
C LYS A 33 1.51 7.86 -15.78
N LEU A 34 2.43 7.27 -16.55
CA LEU A 34 3.81 7.08 -16.14
C LEU A 34 4.57 8.40 -16.02
N CYS A 35 4.18 9.44 -16.76
CA CYS A 35 4.85 10.74 -16.76
C CYS A 35 4.24 11.77 -15.79
N VAL A 36 3.19 11.44 -15.00
CA VAL A 36 2.55 12.45 -14.11
C VAL A 36 3.54 13.04 -13.11
N TYR A 37 4.54 12.26 -12.66
CA TYR A 37 5.59 12.76 -11.76
C TYR A 37 6.43 13.89 -12.36
N THR A 38 6.47 14.05 -13.70
CA THR A 38 7.20 15.15 -14.32
C THR A 38 6.43 16.47 -14.24
N THR A 39 5.13 16.40 -13.93
CA THR A 39 4.25 17.58 -13.81
C THR A 39 3.89 17.90 -12.36
N ASP A 40 4.01 16.93 -11.45
CA ASP A 40 3.71 17.08 -10.03
C ASP A 40 4.89 16.59 -9.19
N GLY A 41 5.58 17.52 -8.54
CA GLY A 41 6.76 17.25 -7.71
C GLY A 41 6.45 16.56 -6.38
N ILE A 42 5.17 16.41 -6.01
CA ILE A 42 4.77 15.60 -4.84
C ILE A 42 4.92 14.10 -5.15
N LEU A 43 4.78 13.72 -6.42
CA LEU A 43 4.85 12.34 -6.85
C LEU A 43 6.30 11.87 -7.03
N GLN A 44 6.57 10.63 -6.63
CA GLN A 44 7.86 9.97 -6.85
C GLN A 44 7.90 9.36 -8.25
N ILE A 45 9.11 9.28 -8.83
CA ILE A 45 9.36 8.66 -10.13
C ILE A 45 9.08 7.15 -10.13
N ASP A 46 9.26 6.51 -8.97
CA ASP A 46 9.06 5.08 -8.77
C ASP A 46 8.08 4.79 -7.63
N ASN A 47 7.61 3.56 -7.60
CA ASN A 47 6.68 3.04 -6.61
C ASN A 47 7.38 2.13 -5.58
N ASN A 48 8.71 2.18 -5.45
CA ASN A 48 9.45 1.25 -4.60
C ASN A 48 9.01 1.34 -3.14
N LEU A 49 8.70 2.54 -2.65
CA LEU A 49 8.23 2.76 -1.28
C LEU A 49 6.93 2.00 -0.99
N ILE A 50 5.95 2.09 -1.89
CA ILE A 50 4.66 1.40 -1.71
C ILE A 50 4.80 -0.11 -1.93
N GLU A 51 5.63 -0.55 -2.88
CA GLU A 51 5.92 -1.97 -3.08
C GLU A 51 6.59 -2.60 -1.85
N ASN A 52 7.54 -1.89 -1.24
CA ASN A 52 8.17 -2.30 0.01
C ASN A 52 7.15 -2.34 1.16
N ALA A 53 6.23 -1.38 1.23
CA ALA A 53 5.19 -1.33 2.25
C ALA A 53 4.17 -2.48 2.13
N ILE A 54 3.80 -2.89 0.92
CA ILE A 54 2.81 -3.97 0.69
C ILE A 54 3.44 -5.38 0.71
N ARG A 55 4.77 -5.50 0.52
CA ARG A 55 5.46 -6.80 0.48
C ARG A 55 5.18 -7.69 1.71
N PRO A 56 5.16 -7.20 2.96
CA PRO A 56 4.81 -8.02 4.12
C PRO A 56 3.41 -8.63 4.03
N VAL A 57 2.43 -7.92 3.46
CA VAL A 57 1.06 -8.42 3.25
C VAL A 57 1.05 -9.52 2.18
N ALA A 58 1.83 -9.37 1.11
CA ALA A 58 1.96 -10.40 0.08
C ALA A 58 2.61 -11.68 0.62
N LEU A 59 3.65 -11.54 1.46
CA LEU A 59 4.32 -12.67 2.10
C LEU A 59 3.42 -13.34 3.14
N GLY A 60 2.79 -12.56 4.01
CA GLY A 60 1.94 -13.10 5.06
C GLY A 60 0.70 -13.82 4.53
N ARG A 61 0.13 -13.41 3.38
CA ARG A 61 -0.97 -14.14 2.72
C ARG A 61 -0.66 -15.61 2.43
N LYS A 62 0.60 -15.98 2.20
CA LYS A 62 1.02 -17.38 2.04
C LYS A 62 1.08 -18.15 3.36
N ASN A 63 1.16 -17.44 4.49
CA ASN A 63 1.35 -17.98 5.83
C ASN A 63 0.08 -17.92 6.70
N TYR A 64 -0.97 -17.19 6.28
CA TYR A 64 -2.21 -17.14 7.04
C TYR A 64 -3.04 -18.41 6.81
N LEU A 65 -3.19 -19.21 7.86
CA LEU A 65 -4.03 -20.41 7.84
C LEU A 65 -5.55 -20.10 7.79
N PHE A 66 -5.95 -18.84 7.98
CA PHE A 66 -7.34 -18.46 8.24
C PHE A 66 -7.93 -17.47 7.23
N ALA A 67 -7.17 -17.03 6.23
CA ALA A 67 -7.63 -16.09 5.19
C ALA A 67 -8.37 -16.81 4.05
N GLY A 68 -9.37 -17.63 4.39
CA GLY A 68 -10.10 -18.48 3.45
C GLY A 68 -11.40 -17.88 2.87
N SER A 69 -11.89 -16.77 3.42
CA SER A 69 -13.11 -16.09 2.96
C SER A 69 -12.86 -14.62 2.66
N HIS A 70 -13.74 -14.02 1.83
CA HIS A 70 -13.67 -12.60 1.48
C HIS A 70 -13.79 -11.70 2.72
N GLU A 71 -14.70 -12.02 3.63
CA GLU A 71 -14.90 -11.30 4.89
C GLU A 71 -13.62 -11.28 5.74
N ARG A 72 -12.96 -12.43 5.91
CA ARG A 72 -11.71 -12.50 6.67
C ARG A 72 -10.55 -11.77 5.98
N ALA A 73 -10.55 -11.72 4.64
CA ALA A 73 -9.58 -10.93 3.90
C ALA A 73 -9.78 -9.41 4.14
N GLN A 74 -11.03 -8.96 4.26
CA GLN A 74 -11.36 -7.59 4.63
C GLN A 74 -10.91 -7.27 6.06
N ASP A 75 -11.14 -8.15 7.02
CA ASP A 75 -10.68 -7.98 8.40
C ASP A 75 -9.15 -7.87 8.49
N ALA A 76 -8.45 -8.75 7.78
CA ALA A 76 -7.00 -8.70 7.69
C ALA A 76 -6.52 -7.37 7.07
N ALA A 77 -7.18 -6.90 6.01
CA ALA A 77 -6.85 -5.62 5.38
C ALA A 77 -7.05 -4.43 6.33
N MET A 78 -8.10 -4.43 7.15
CA MET A 78 -8.32 -3.41 8.18
C MET A 78 -7.19 -3.43 9.22
N LEU A 79 -6.82 -4.60 9.73
CA LEU A 79 -5.75 -4.73 10.72
C LEU A 79 -4.39 -4.28 10.16
N TYR A 80 -4.05 -4.71 8.94
CA TYR A 80 -2.83 -4.27 8.26
C TYR A 80 -2.78 -2.75 8.05
N SER A 81 -3.91 -2.14 7.75
CA SER A 81 -4.00 -0.69 7.60
C SER A 81 -3.73 0.03 8.92
N LEU A 82 -4.29 -0.47 10.03
CA LEU A 82 -4.06 0.10 11.37
C LEU A 82 -2.60 -0.04 11.80
N PHE A 83 -1.99 -1.21 11.59
CA PHE A 83 -0.58 -1.42 11.89
C PHE A 83 0.36 -0.61 11.00
N ALA A 84 -0.01 -0.40 9.74
CA ALA A 84 0.71 0.52 8.85
C ALA A 84 0.67 1.96 9.41
N THR A 85 -0.47 2.41 9.91
CA THR A 85 -0.59 3.72 10.58
C THR A 85 0.27 3.77 11.85
N CYS A 86 0.28 2.73 12.69
CA CYS A 86 1.19 2.67 13.85
C CYS A 86 2.65 2.87 13.41
N ARG A 87 3.08 2.17 12.35
CA ARG A 87 4.43 2.29 11.80
C ARG A 87 4.74 3.69 11.28
N LEU A 88 3.78 4.33 10.59
CA LEU A 88 3.93 5.70 10.08
C LEU A 88 4.11 6.73 11.20
N HIS A 89 3.46 6.51 12.35
CA HIS A 89 3.54 7.38 13.52
C HIS A 89 4.62 6.95 14.54
N ASN A 90 5.47 5.97 14.21
CA ASN A 90 6.48 5.40 15.11
C ASN A 90 5.91 4.85 16.44
N ILE A 91 4.71 4.28 16.40
CA ILE A 91 4.02 3.69 17.54
C ILE A 91 4.25 2.18 17.53
N ASN A 92 4.55 1.59 18.69
CA ASN A 92 4.57 0.14 18.85
C ASN A 92 3.13 -0.40 18.68
N PRO A 93 2.85 -1.23 17.65
CA PRO A 93 1.50 -1.75 17.41
C PRO A 93 0.94 -2.56 18.59
N GLU A 94 1.80 -3.26 19.34
CA GLU A 94 1.39 -4.03 20.52
C GLU A 94 0.85 -3.13 21.62
N HIS A 95 1.59 -2.06 21.95
CA HIS A 95 1.17 -1.11 22.99
C HIS A 95 -0.16 -0.41 22.62
N TRP A 96 -0.30 -0.01 21.35
CA TRP A 96 -1.55 0.55 20.87
C TRP A 96 -2.70 -0.46 20.92
N LEU A 97 -2.46 -1.71 20.53
CA LEU A 97 -3.48 -2.75 20.55
C LEU A 97 -3.96 -3.07 21.97
N THR A 98 -3.03 -3.15 22.93
CA THR A 98 -3.37 -3.31 24.36
C THR A 98 -4.21 -2.14 24.85
N TYR A 99 -3.78 -0.89 24.57
CA TYR A 99 -4.55 0.30 24.92
C TYR A 99 -5.96 0.29 24.29
N LEU A 100 -6.07 -0.09 23.01
CA LEU A 100 -7.35 -0.21 22.32
C LEU A 100 -8.26 -1.21 23.02
N LEU A 101 -7.77 -2.43 23.30
CA LEU A 101 -8.55 -3.50 23.92
C LEU A 101 -8.98 -3.16 25.35
N GLU A 102 -8.15 -2.43 26.11
CA GLU A 102 -8.50 -1.94 27.45
C GLU A 102 -9.60 -0.87 27.41
N LYS A 103 -9.57 0.03 26.42
CA LYS A 103 -10.45 1.20 26.38
C LYS A 103 -11.70 1.01 25.54
N ILE A 104 -11.74 0.05 24.62
CA ILE A 104 -12.84 -0.12 23.67
C ILE A 104 -14.19 -0.37 24.36
N ASN A 105 -14.21 -1.14 25.45
CA ASN A 105 -15.43 -1.45 26.19
C ASN A 105 -15.95 -0.28 27.03
N SER A 106 -15.06 0.61 27.46
CA SER A 106 -15.42 1.79 28.27
C SER A 106 -15.70 3.04 27.44
N THR A 107 -15.31 3.05 26.17
CA THR A 107 -15.42 4.22 25.29
C THR A 107 -16.78 4.24 24.59
N LYS A 108 -17.49 5.37 24.69
CA LYS A 108 -18.75 5.58 23.94
C LYS A 108 -18.50 5.50 22.44
N LYS A 109 -19.47 4.99 21.67
CA LYS A 109 -19.37 4.81 20.20
C LYS A 109 -18.93 6.08 19.47
N GLU A 110 -19.42 7.24 19.90
CA GLU A 110 -19.08 8.56 19.33
C GLU A 110 -17.58 8.88 19.45
N ASN A 111 -16.92 8.36 20.48
CA ASN A 111 -15.54 8.65 20.82
C ASN A 111 -14.55 7.57 20.34
N LEU A 112 -15.00 6.55 19.60
CA LEU A 112 -14.13 5.47 19.13
C LEU A 112 -12.98 5.97 18.24
N HIS A 113 -13.20 7.06 17.50
CA HIS A 113 -12.18 7.69 16.67
C HIS A 113 -10.95 8.16 17.49
N LEU A 114 -11.10 8.42 18.79
CA LEU A 114 -9.99 8.77 19.68
C LEU A 114 -9.05 7.60 19.95
N LEU A 115 -9.49 6.36 19.74
CA LEU A 115 -8.68 5.16 19.93
C LEU A 115 -7.86 4.77 18.69
N LEU A 116 -7.97 5.54 17.61
CA LEU A 116 -7.19 5.30 16.39
C LEU A 116 -5.69 5.50 16.64
N PRO A 117 -4.81 4.77 15.92
CA PRO A 117 -3.36 4.82 16.13
C PRO A 117 -2.78 6.23 16.15
N GLN A 118 -3.21 7.11 15.24
CA GLN A 118 -2.70 8.48 15.14
C GLN A 118 -2.98 9.36 16.37
N ASN A 119 -3.98 8.99 17.18
CA ASN A 119 -4.37 9.72 18.39
C ASN A 119 -3.76 9.12 19.66
N TYR A 120 -2.96 8.06 19.52
CA TYR A 120 -2.33 7.39 20.65
C TYR A 120 -1.21 8.26 21.22
N VAL A 121 -1.45 8.81 22.41
CA VAL A 121 -0.44 9.53 23.18
C VAL A 121 0.24 8.56 24.13
N ALA A 122 1.49 8.27 23.82
CA ALA A 122 2.32 7.37 24.61
C ALA A 122 2.78 8.09 25.90
N ASN A 123 1.96 8.08 26.95
CA ASN A 123 2.34 8.53 28.29
C ASN A 123 3.26 7.49 28.93
N PHE A 124 4.51 7.41 28.48
CA PHE A 124 5.50 6.56 29.14
C PHE A 124 6.10 7.32 30.32
N LYS A 125 5.61 7.01 31.52
CA LYS A 125 6.45 7.12 32.71
C LYS A 125 7.59 6.11 32.52
N GLN A 126 8.79 6.61 32.25
CA GLN A 126 10.00 5.81 32.35
C GLN A 126 10.10 5.32 33.81
N GLN A 127 9.96 4.01 34.01
CA GLN A 127 10.42 3.32 35.21
C GLN A 127 11.86 2.87 34.99
#